data_AF-A0A838FEG8-F1
#
_entry.id   AF-A0A838FEG8-F1
#
_cell.length_a   1.000
_cell.length_b   1.000
_cell.length_c   1.000
_cell.angle_alpha   90.00
_cell.angle_beta   90.00
_cell.angle_gamma   90.00
#
_symmetry.space_group_name_H-M   'P 1'
#
loop_
_entity.id
_entity.type
_entity.pdbx_description
1 polymer ?
#
loop_
_entity_poly.entity_id
_entity_poly.type
_entity_poly.pdbx_seq_one_letter_code
_entity_poly.pdbx_strand_id
1 'polypeptide(L)' 'MKVYDDKHIKNIVLLGASKSGKTTLAETMMFEAGLINRRGSVDEGTSISDYHEIERERGNSVYMTLMHT' A
#
# COMPACT_ATOMS: atom_id res chain seq x y z
N MET A 1 23.40 -1.49 -1.98
CA MET A 1 22.36 -1.52 -0.93
C MET A 1 22.53 -0.28 -0.07
N LYS A 2 21.51 0.57 0.06
CA LYS A 2 21.59 1.72 0.98
C LYS A 2 21.57 1.18 2.41
N VAL A 3 22.52 1.63 3.24
CA VAL A 3 22.56 1.28 4.65
C VAL A 3 21.81 2.36 5.41
N TYR A 4 20.78 1.95 6.14
CA TYR A 4 19.97 2.84 6.98
C TYR A 4 20.27 2.54 8.44
N ASP A 5 20.41 3.59 9.26
CA ASP A 5 20.42 3.42 10.72
C ASP A 5 18.98 3.20 11.24
N ASP A 6 18.86 2.89 12.52
CA ASP A 6 17.59 2.66 13.20
C ASP A 6 16.65 3.87 13.18
N LYS A 7 17.19 5.09 13.08
CA LYS A 7 16.39 6.33 13.05
C LYS A 7 15.69 6.54 11.71
N HIS A 8 16.24 5.98 10.64
CA HIS A 8 15.73 6.10 9.27
C HIS A 8 14.76 4.99 8.86
N ILE A 9 14.58 3.93 9.67
CA ILE A 9 13.60 2.87 9.42
C ILE A 9 12.29 3.19 10.15
N LYS A 10 11.16 3.21 9.42
CA LYS A 10 9.82 3.42 9.99
C LYS A 10 8.94 2.20 9.67
N ASN A 11 8.60 1.44 10.70
CA ASN A 11 7.63 0.35 10.60
C ASN A 11 6.23 0.93 10.90
N ILE A 12 5.35 0.91 9.91
CA ILE A 12 4.01 1.49 10.01
C ILE A 12 2.98 0.38 9.78
N VAL A 13 1.94 0.35 10.62
CA VAL A 13 0.78 -0.53 10.46
C VAL A 13 -0.47 0.34 10.34
N LEU A 14 -1.29 0.07 9.33
CA LEU A 14 -2.57 0.74 9.14
C LEU A 14 -3.69 -0.17 9.67
N LEU A 15 -4.36 0.27 10.75
CA LEU A 15 -5.46 -0.46 11.39
C LEU A 15 -6.78 0.31 11.22
N GLY A 16 -7.86 -0.43 11.02
CA GLY A 16 -9.18 0.15 10.81
C GLY A 16 -10.17 -0.85 10.22
N ALA A 17 -11.47 -0.54 10.32
CA ALA A 17 -12.56 -1.37 9.81
C ALA A 17 -12.45 -1.63 8.30
N SER A 18 -13.18 -2.65 7.80
CA SER A 18 -13.26 -2.87 6.35
C SER A 18 -13.73 -1.61 5.63
N LYS A 19 -13.15 -1.32 4.46
CA LYS A 19 -13.43 -0.12 3.65
C LYS A 19 -13.17 1.24 4.33
N SER A 20 -12.41 1.28 5.43
CA SER A 20 -12.01 2.54 6.09
C SER A 20 -10.92 3.34 5.36
N GLY A 21 -10.54 2.94 4.13
CA GLY A 21 -9.53 3.64 3.33
C GLY A 21 -8.07 3.29 3.62
N LYS A 22 -7.78 2.18 4.33
CA LYS A 22 -6.39 1.77 4.67
C LYS A 22 -5.50 1.63 3.43
N THR A 23 -5.95 0.84 2.45
CA THR A 23 -5.19 0.60 1.22
C THR A 23 -5.04 1.87 0.40
N THR A 24 -6.09 2.69 0.31
CA THR A 24 -6.05 4.00 -0.35
C THR A 24 -5.04 4.95 0.30
N LEU A 25 -4.92 4.94 1.64
CA LEU A 25 -3.92 5.73 2.35
C LEU A 25 -2.51 5.23 2.05
N ALA A 26 -2.29 3.90 2.04
CA ALA A 26 -1.00 3.33 1.68
C ALA A 26 -0.58 3.70 0.25
N GLU A 27 -1.49 3.61 -0.73
CA GLU A 27 -1.26 4.10 -2.11
C GLU A 27 -0.85 5.57 -2.14
N THR A 28 -1.53 6.40 -1.36
CA THR A 28 -1.21 7.84 -1.26
C THR A 28 0.18 8.03 -0.67
N MET A 29 0.56 7.30 0.39
CA MET A 29 1.91 7.37 0.96
C MET A 29 2.98 7.02 -0.07
N MET A 30 2.78 5.97 -0.87
CA MET A 30 3.74 5.54 -1.89
C MET A 30 3.87 6.57 -3.02
N PHE A 31 2.76 7.20 -3.42
CA PHE A 31 2.75 8.26 -4.42
C PHE A 31 3.45 9.54 -3.91
N GLU A 32 3.10 10.01 -2.70
CA GLU A 32 3.71 11.20 -2.10
C GLU A 32 5.20 11.00 -1.78
N ALA A 33 5.62 9.76 -1.49
CA ALA A 33 7.02 9.40 -1.33
C ALA A 33 7.79 9.35 -2.67
N GLY A 34 7.12 9.53 -3.82
CA GLY A 34 7.71 9.47 -5.14
C GLY A 34 8.12 8.06 -5.58
N LEU A 35 7.57 7.02 -4.95
CA LEU A 35 7.92 5.62 -5.24
C LEU A 35 7.10 5.04 -6.39
N ILE A 36 5.92 5.61 -6.63
CA ILE A 36 5.08 5.29 -7.78
C ILE A 36 4.69 6.58 -8.50
N ASN A 37 4.59 6.52 -9.83
CA ASN A 37 4.32 7.70 -10.67
C ASN A 37 2.82 8.05 -10.76
N ARG A 38 1.94 7.13 -10.34
CA ARG A 38 0.48 7.30 -10.32
C ARG A 38 -0.05 6.61 -9.08
N ARG A 39 -0.94 7.29 -8.35
CA ARG A 39 -1.68 6.69 -7.24
C ARG A 39 -2.66 5.64 -7.77
N GLY A 40 -2.57 4.41 -7.25
CA GLY A 40 -3.52 3.33 -7.56
C GLY A 40 -4.89 3.56 -6.92
N SER A 41 -5.87 2.77 -7.37
CA SER A 41 -7.24 2.77 -6.85
C SER A 41 -7.67 1.34 -6.52
N VAL A 42 -8.28 1.15 -5.35
CA VAL A 42 -8.91 -0.12 -4.96
C VAL A 42 -10.11 -0.40 -5.87
N ASP A 43 -10.93 0.62 -6.14
CA ASP A 43 -12.15 0.47 -6.94
C ASP A 43 -11.84 0.15 -8.41
N GLU A 44 -10.73 0.65 -8.95
CA GLU A 44 -10.28 0.34 -10.31
C GLU A 44 -9.39 -0.91 -10.38
N GLY A 45 -9.09 -1.56 -9.24
CA GLY A 45 -8.20 -2.72 -9.17
C GLY A 45 -6.74 -2.41 -9.55
N THR A 46 -6.32 -1.15 -9.45
CA THR A 46 -5.00 -0.65 -9.85
C THR A 46 -4.05 -0.39 -8.66
N SER A 47 -4.46 -0.74 -7.44
CA SER A 47 -3.56 -0.70 -6.27
C SER A 47 -2.35 -1.61 -6.47
N ILE A 48 -1.17 -1.12 -6.08
CA ILE A 48 0.08 -1.88 -6.04
C ILE A 48 0.13 -2.87 -4.86
N SER A 49 -0.72 -2.68 -3.84
CA SER A 49 -0.88 -3.64 -2.74
C SER A 49 -1.74 -4.83 -3.15
N ASP A 50 -2.85 -4.56 -3.86
CA ASP A 50 -3.93 -5.52 -4.14
C ASP A 50 -3.83 -6.06 -5.58
N TYR A 51 -2.72 -6.74 -5.88
CA TYR A 51 -2.44 -7.25 -7.24
C TYR A 51 -2.93 -8.69 -7.47
N HIS A 52 -3.34 -9.41 -6.42
CA HIS A 52 -3.94 -10.73 -6.58
C HIS A 52 -5.40 -10.63 -7.05
N GLU A 53 -5.82 -11.55 -7.91
CA GLU A 53 -7.18 -11.59 -8.47
C GLU A 53 -8.25 -11.58 -7.37
N ILE A 54 -8.08 -12.39 -6.32
CA ILE A 54 -9.00 -12.44 -5.18
C ILE A 54 -9.15 -11.11 -4.43
N GLU A 55 -8.09 -10.29 -4.39
CA GLU A 55 -8.13 -8.99 -3.71
C GLU A 55 -8.89 -7.96 -4.55
N ARG A 56 -8.69 -8.01 -5.87
CA ARG A 56 -9.44 -7.20 -6.85
C ARG A 56 -10.92 -7.56 -6.88
N GLU A 57 -11.23 -8.86 -6.88
CA GLU A 57 -12.62 -9.35 -6.85
C GLU A 57 -13.35 -8.93 -5.58
N ARG A 58 -12.67 -9.00 -4.42
CA ARG A 58 -13.29 -8.66 -3.13
C ARG A 58 -13.28 -7.16 -2.82
N GLY A 59 -12.41 -6.39 -3.47
CA GLY A 59 -12.20 -4.97 -3.16
C GLY A 59 -11.58 -4.75 -1.78
N ASN A 60 -10.76 -5.70 -1.30
CA ASN A 60 -9.98 -5.56 -0.08
C ASN A 60 -8.72 -6.43 -0.10
N SER A 61 -7.67 -5.95 0.54
CA SER A 61 -6.43 -6.71 0.76
C SER A 61 -6.71 -7.99 1.54
N VAL A 62 -6.07 -9.09 1.11
CA VAL A 62 -6.15 -10.43 1.71
C VAL A 62 -4.76 -10.89 2.14
N TYR A 63 -3.73 -10.53 1.36
CA TYR A 63 -2.35 -10.84 1.65
C TYR A 63 -1.59 -9.62 2.14
N MET A 64 -0.46 -9.87 2.79
CA MET A 64 0.46 -8.82 3.18
C MET A 64 1.32 -8.45 1.97
N THR A 65 1.30 -7.17 1.59
CA THR A 65 2.18 -6.63 0.55
C THR A 65 3.24 -5.73 1.17
N LEU A 66 4.49 -6.01 0.85
CA LEU A 66 5.59 -5.14 1.22
C LEU A 66 5.66 -3.96 0.25
N MET A 67 5.39 -2.76 0.76
CA MET A 67 5.40 -1.52 0.00
C MET A 67 6.65 -0.71 0.35
N HIS A 68 7.67 -0.78 -0.50
CA HIS A 68 8.95 -0.08 -0.31
C HIS A 68 9.65 0.26 -1.65
N THR A 69 10.77 1.00 -1.57
CA THR A 69 11.72 1.29 -2.67
C THR A 69 12.52 0.08 -3.11
#